data_AF-A0A926J7A0-F1
#
_entry.id   AF-A0A926J7A0-F1
#
_cell.length_a   1.000
_cell.length_b   1.000
_cell.length_c   1.000
_cell.angle_alpha   90.00
_cell.angle_beta   90.00
_cell.angle_gamma   90.00
#
_symmetry.space_group_name_H-M   'P 1'
#
loop_
_entity.id
_entity.type
_entity.pdbx_description
1 polymer ?
#
loop_
_entity_poly.entity_id
_entity_poly.type
_entity_poly.pdbx_seq_one_letter_code
_entity_poly.pdbx_strand_id
1 'polypeptide(L)'
;MASMHLYPMDVPAEIHRWIEDDEHPGHRSGEVIVAKGPLVIMAHGICAIDPVFRRACWITSEVGDLNAEEAEEALRYWSTRAEGADEEA
;
A
#
# COMPACT_ATOMS: atom_id res chain seq x y z
N MET A 1 11.60 -6.92 15.54
CA MET A 1 11.30 -5.52 15.91
C MET A 1 10.91 -4.82 14.63
N ALA A 2 9.61 -4.70 14.35
CA ALA A 2 9.15 -3.91 13.21
C ALA A 2 9.43 -2.44 13.53
N SER A 3 10.20 -1.75 12.69
CA SER A 3 10.39 -0.31 12.84
C SER A 3 9.05 0.36 12.56
N MET A 4 8.46 1.01 13.56
CA MET A 4 7.35 1.94 13.37
C MET A 4 7.84 3.10 12.49
N HIS A 5 7.57 3.03 11.20
CA HIS A 5 7.90 4.10 10.27
C HIS A 5 6.65 4.95 10.03
N LEU A 6 6.78 6.25 10.31
CA LEU A 6 5.71 7.20 10.07
C LEU A 6 5.76 7.61 8.59
N TYR A 7 4.76 7.19 7.81
CA TYR A 7 4.70 7.53 6.39
C TYR A 7 3.95 8.85 6.17
N PRO A 8 4.48 9.81 5.40
CA PRO A 8 3.73 10.96 4.93
C PRO A 8 2.69 10.49 3.91
N MET A 9 1.40 10.55 4.27
CA MET A 9 0.33 9.87 3.52
C MET A 9 -0.19 10.65 2.30
N ASP A 10 0.29 11.87 2.08
CA ASP A 10 -0.06 12.75 0.97
C ASP A 10 0.89 12.64 -0.24
N VAL A 11 1.98 11.87 -0.11
CA VAL A 11 2.97 11.70 -1.19
C VAL A 11 2.42 10.88 -2.37
N PRO A 12 2.93 11.10 -3.60
CA PRO A 12 2.61 10.25 -4.74
C PRO A 12 3.02 8.79 -4.52
N ALA A 13 2.15 7.88 -4.94
CA ALA A 13 2.34 6.44 -4.85
C ALA A 13 1.66 5.71 -6.03
N GLU A 14 2.10 4.49 -6.28
CA GLU A 14 1.60 3.62 -7.34
C GLU A 14 1.28 2.24 -6.78
N ILE A 15 0.17 1.63 -7.16
CA ILE A 15 -0.08 0.20 -6.93
C ILE A 15 0.46 -0.56 -8.11
N HIS A 16 1.35 -1.50 -7.84
CA HIS A 16 1.89 -2.43 -8.81
C HIS A 16 1.32 -3.83 -8.59
N ARG A 17 1.31 -4.65 -9.64
CA ARG A 17 0.86 -6.03 -9.60
C ARG A 17 1.75 -6.91 -10.46
N TRP A 18 2.15 -8.06 -9.92
CA TRP A 18 2.77 -9.13 -10.68
C TRP A 18 1.74 -9.82 -11.57
N ILE A 19 2.08 -10.00 -12.84
CA ILE A 19 1.36 -10.86 -13.77
C ILE A 19 1.90 -12.28 -13.57
N GLU A 20 1.00 -13.23 -13.31
CA GLU A 20 1.33 -14.65 -13.28
C GLU A 20 1.42 -15.17 -14.73
N ASP A 21 2.37 -16.08 -14.98
CA ASP A 21 2.43 -16.81 -16.24
C ASP A 21 1.37 -17.93 -16.22
N ASP A 22 0.38 -17.83 -17.12
CA ASP A 22 -0.65 -18.87 -17.29
C ASP A 22 -0.04 -20.20 -17.80
N GLU A 23 1.10 -20.15 -18.50
CA GLU A 23 1.81 -21.32 -19.00
C GLU A 23 2.70 -21.95 -17.91
N HIS A 24 3.18 -21.16 -16.94
CA HIS A 24 4.03 -21.60 -15.84
C HIS A 24 3.53 -21.08 -14.48
N PRO A 25 2.54 -21.75 -13.87
CA PRO A 25 1.98 -21.34 -12.58
C PRO A 25 3.07 -21.20 -11.51
N GLY A 26 3.17 -20.00 -10.92
CA GLY A 26 4.21 -19.65 -9.94
C GLY A 26 5.39 -18.86 -10.52
N HIS A 27 5.48 -18.71 -11.84
CA HIS A 27 6.44 -17.80 -12.48
C HIS A 27 5.79 -16.42 -12.69
N ARG A 28 6.49 -15.36 -12.27
CA ARG A 28 6.10 -13.98 -12.55
C ARG A 28 6.55 -13.63 -13.98
N SER A 29 5.60 -13.30 -14.85
CA SER A 29 5.84 -13.00 -16.27
C SER A 29 6.05 -11.51 -16.53
N GLY A 30 5.60 -10.65 -15.61
CA GLY A 30 5.80 -9.21 -15.72
C GLY A 30 5.16 -8.43 -14.57
N GLU A 31 5.27 -7.12 -14.64
CA GLU A 31 4.79 -6.16 -13.66
C GLU A 31 3.95 -5.09 -14.37
N VAL A 32 2.84 -4.69 -13.74
CA VAL A 32 1.98 -3.62 -14.25
C VAL A 32 1.58 -2.65 -13.14
N ILE A 33 1.47 -1.38 -13.49
CA ILE A 33 0.89 -0.36 -12.63
C ILE A 33 -0.63 -0.40 -12.76
N VAL A 34 -1.31 -0.67 -11.65
CA VAL A 34 -2.77 -0.78 -11.56
C VAL A 34 -3.42 0.57 -11.27
N ALA A 35 -2.79 1.39 -10.43
CA ALA A 35 -3.30 2.69 -10.02
C ALA A 35 -2.17 3.63 -9.63
N LYS A 36 -2.42 4.95 -9.72
CA LYS A 36 -1.52 6.01 -9.25
C LYS A 36 -2.32 7.05 -8.48
N GLY A 37 -1.74 7.63 -7.44
CA GLY A 37 -2.36 8.70 -6.66
C GLY A 37 -1.66 8.94 -5.33
N PRO A 38 -2.28 9.70 -4.41
CA PRO A 38 -1.74 9.88 -3.06
C PRO A 38 -1.65 8.56 -2.30
N LEU A 39 -0.62 8.41 -1.46
CA LEU A 39 -0.35 7.20 -0.68
C LEU A 39 -1.56 6.76 0.16
N VAL A 40 -2.29 7.69 0.79
CA VAL A 40 -3.52 7.37 1.53
C VAL A 40 -4.58 6.68 0.65
N ILE A 41 -4.75 7.13 -0.59
CA ILE A 41 -5.72 6.54 -1.52
C ILE A 41 -5.22 5.19 -2.01
N MET A 42 -3.92 5.05 -2.30
CA MET A 42 -3.32 3.78 -2.70
C MET A 42 -3.35 2.75 -1.58
N ALA A 43 -3.11 3.15 -0.33
CA ALA A 43 -3.21 2.28 0.84
C ALA A 43 -4.65 1.77 1.03
N HIS A 44 -5.67 2.63 0.91
CA HIS A 44 -7.05 2.16 0.89
C HIS A 44 -7.34 1.24 -0.31
N GLY A 45 -6.80 1.58 -1.48
CA GLY A 45 -6.93 0.81 -2.71
C GLY A 45 -6.41 -0.63 -2.55
N ILE A 46 -5.19 -0.80 -2.04
CA ILE A 46 -4.60 -2.14 -1.86
C ILE A 46 -5.34 -2.96 -0.79
N CYS A 47 -5.85 -2.32 0.27
CA CYS A 47 -6.68 -2.97 1.28
C CYS A 47 -8.07 -3.36 0.76
N ALA A 48 -8.56 -2.72 -0.31
CA ALA A 48 -9.83 -3.07 -0.95
C ALA A 48 -9.70 -4.22 -1.97
N ILE A 49 -8.48 -4.56 -2.39
CA ILE A 49 -8.24 -5.72 -3.26
C ILE A 49 -8.58 -7.01 -2.49
N ASP A 50 -9.27 -7.92 -3.16
CA ASP A 50 -9.61 -9.24 -2.62
C ASP A 50 -8.33 -9.94 -2.08
N PRO A 51 -8.38 -10.53 -0.87
CA PRO A 51 -7.22 -11.18 -0.26
C PRO A 51 -6.50 -12.20 -1.16
N VAL A 52 -7.22 -12.89 -2.04
CA VAL A 52 -6.65 -13.86 -2.99
C VAL A 52 -5.68 -13.19 -3.96
N PHE A 53 -5.99 -11.97 -4.41
CA PHE A 53 -5.18 -11.22 -5.37
C PHE A 53 -4.19 -10.26 -4.70
N ARG A 54 -4.45 -9.86 -3.46
CA ARG A 54 -3.67 -8.86 -2.71
C ARG A 54 -2.18 -9.20 -2.60
N ARG A 55 -1.83 -10.47 -2.43
CA ARG A 55 -0.43 -10.94 -2.32
C ARG A 55 0.42 -10.68 -3.58
N ALA A 56 -0.23 -10.47 -4.72
CA ALA A 56 0.44 -10.16 -5.98
C ALA A 56 0.66 -8.65 -6.17
N CYS A 57 0.16 -7.82 -5.24
CA CYS A 57 0.17 -6.37 -5.35
C CYS A 57 1.05 -5.75 -4.25
N TRP A 58 1.64 -4.60 -4.56
CA TRP A 58 2.37 -3.78 -3.60
C TRP A 58 2.23 -2.30 -4.00
N ILE A 59 2.56 -1.41 -3.07
CA ILE A 59 2.66 0.01 -3.33
C ILE A 59 4.13 0.38 -3.48
N THR A 60 4.45 1.22 -4.45
CA THR A 60 5.75 1.89 -4.55
C THR A 60 5.55 3.39 -4.39
N SER A 61 6.42 4.02 -3.60
CA SER A 61 6.40 5.45 -3.33
C SER A 61 7.82 5.97 -3.03
N GLU A 62 7.98 7.28 -2.96
CA GLU A 62 9.27 7.91 -2.60
C GLU A 62 9.73 7.56 -1.18
N VAL A 63 8.82 7.11 -0.31
CA VAL A 63 9.10 6.74 1.09
C VAL A 63 9.32 5.25 1.28
N GLY A 64 9.28 4.48 0.19
CA GLY A 64 9.52 3.05 0.18
C GLY A 64 8.37 2.25 -0.42
N ASP A 65 8.61 0.95 -0.52
CA ASP A 65 7.63 -0.03 -0.95
C ASP A 65 6.84 -0.54 0.25
N LEU A 66 5.54 -0.75 0.05
CA LEU A 66 4.64 -1.25 1.08
C LEU A 66 3.86 -2.44 0.54
N ASN A 67 3.86 -3.54 1.29
CA ASN A 67 2.86 -4.57 1.10
C ASN A 67 1.53 -4.13 1.72
N ALA A 68 0.48 -4.94 1.53
CA ALA A 68 -0.85 -4.57 1.99
C ALA A 68 -1.01 -4.55 3.52
N GLU A 69 -0.26 -5.36 4.27
CA GLU A 69 -0.29 -5.36 5.74
C GLU A 69 0.39 -4.09 6.28
N GLU A 70 1.52 -3.71 5.70
CA GLU A 70 2.24 -2.47 6.05
C GLU A 70 1.42 -1.23 5.70
N ALA A 71 0.72 -1.23 4.56
CA ALA A 71 -0.19 -0.16 4.17
C ALA A 71 -1.40 -0.05 5.13
N GLU A 72 -1.95 -1.18 5.59
CA GLU A 72 -3.02 -1.21 6.57
C GLU A 72 -2.54 -0.66 7.93
N GLU A 73 -1.35 -1.06 8.38
CA GLU A 73 -0.74 -0.53 9.59
C GLU A 73 -0.48 0.99 9.49
N ALA A 74 0.04 1.47 8.36
CA ALA A 74 0.24 2.89 8.11
C ALA A 74 -1.06 3.69 8.18
N LEU A 75 -2.15 3.17 7.61
CA LEU A 75 -3.48 3.79 7.70
C LEU A 75 -3.98 3.89 9.14
N ARG A 76 -3.83 2.82 9.94
CA ARG A 76 -4.26 2.81 11.36
C ARG A 76 -3.51 3.85 12.20
N TYR A 77 -2.20 4.01 11.98
CA TYR A 77 -1.44 5.05 12.66
C TYR A 77 -1.83 6.45 12.22
N TRP A 78 -2.07 6.64 10.93
CA TRP A 78 -2.49 7.93 10.40
C TRP A 78 -3.85 8.37 10.94
N SER A 79 -4.84 7.46 11.00
CA SER A 79 -6.18 7.77 11.51
C SER A 79 -6.19 8.10 13.00
N THR A 80 -5.42 7.38 13.82
CA THR A 80 -5.35 7.61 15.27
C THR A 80 -4.69 8.95 15.63
N ARG A 81 -3.80 9.46 14.77
CA ARG A 81 -3.21 10.80 14.96
C ARG A 81 -4.17 11.91 14.54
N ALA A 82 -5.00 11.70 13.53
CA ALA A 82 -6.01 12.68 13.12
C ALA A 82 -7.01 12.97 14.25
N GLU A 83 -7.34 11.97 15.07
CA GLU A 83 -8.26 12.11 16.19
C GLU A 83 -7.65 12.83 17.42
N GLY A 84 -6.32 12.88 17.54
CA GLY A 84 -5.62 13.55 18.66
C GLY A 84 -5.12 14.96 18.36
N ALA A 85 -5.32 15.48 17.14
CA ALA A 85 -4.87 16.81 16.73
C ALA A 85 -5.89 17.93 17.00
N ASP A 86 -7.11 17.59 17.42
CA ASP A 86 -8.20 18.55 17.68
C ASP A 86 -8.23 19.07 19.14
N GLU A 87 -7.35 18.60 20.03
CA GLU A 87 -7.37 18.98 21.47
C GLU A 87 -6.38 20.11 21.85
N GLU A 88 -5.62 20.63 20.89
CA GLU A 88 -4.77 21.83 21.07
C GLU A 88 -5.08 22.89 19.99
N ALA A 89 -6.23 23.55 20.10
CA ALA A 89 -6.55 24.79 19.37
C ALA A 89 -7.28 25.80 20.27
#